data_AF-A0A538H2I3-F1
#
_entry.id   AF-A0A538H2I3-F1
#
_cell.length_a   1.000
_cell.length_b   1.000
_cell.length_c   1.000
_cell.angle_alpha   90.00
_cell.angle_beta   90.00
_cell.angle_gamma   90.00
#
_symmetry.space_group_name_H-M   'P 1'
#
loop_
_entity.id
_entity.type
_entity.pdbx_description
1 polymer ?
#
loop_
_entity_poly.entity_id
_entity_poly.type
_entity_poly.pdbx_seq_one_letter_code
_entity_poly.pdbx_strand_id
1 'polypeptide(L)'
;MNKEIRRLGIGLIVLFVALFLQLNYLQVVDAKRLQHDPRNTRTAVHDFSRPRGEIISADGTVLAKSVPTSDSLQHLRMYPPATAALFAHVTGFFSFTYGTEGVERTYNADLAGKTAKLKLNRLVDILRDRTRTANVTLSLPVSVQKTAADALGKRKGAVVALDPRTGAVLALWSFPSYDPNPLSAHDQKAVQNARSLLLVDPAKPLLPRAYRERYFPGSTFKVVTSAAALQNGITPDSPSYPTLRELKLPQTTRTLHNFG
;
A
#
# COMPACT_ATOMS: atom_id res chain seq x y z
N MET A 1 -44.27 4.83 53.22
CA MET A 1 -44.13 4.37 51.82
C MET A 1 -44.52 2.90 51.76
N ASN A 2 -45.47 2.55 50.89
CA ASN A 2 -46.04 1.20 50.82
C ASN A 2 -44.94 0.16 50.51
N LYS A 3 -44.90 -0.98 51.23
CA LYS A 3 -43.84 -2.00 51.06
C LYS A 3 -43.78 -2.50 49.62
N GLU A 4 -44.92 -2.63 48.96
CA GLU A 4 -45.01 -3.07 47.58
C GLU A 4 -44.47 -2.05 46.58
N ILE A 5 -44.71 -0.75 46.82
CA ILE A 5 -44.12 0.34 46.01
C ILE A 5 -42.59 0.35 46.14
N ARG A 6 -42.06 0.11 47.34
CA ARG A 6 -40.60 0.04 47.57
C ARG A 6 -39.97 -1.16 46.87
N ARG A 7 -40.61 -2.34 46.90
CA ARG A 7 -40.13 -3.54 46.19
C ARG A 7 -40.13 -3.35 44.68
N LEU A 8 -41.21 -2.78 44.13
CA LEU A 8 -41.29 -2.43 42.71
C LEU A 8 -40.20 -1.43 42.30
N GLY A 9 -40.01 -0.38 43.10
CA GLY A 9 -38.96 0.62 42.86
C GLY A 9 -37.55 0.03 42.89
N ILE A 10 -37.25 -0.86 43.84
CA ILE A 10 -35.97 -1.58 43.88
C ILE A 10 -35.80 -2.47 42.64
N GLY A 11 -36.84 -3.19 42.23
CA GLY A 11 -36.80 -4.02 41.01
C GLY A 11 -36.49 -3.19 39.77
N LEU A 12 -37.14 -2.03 39.62
CA LEU A 12 -36.88 -1.09 38.51
C LEU A 12 -35.45 -0.53 38.54
N ILE A 13 -34.93 -0.16 39.71
CA ILE A 13 -33.55 0.33 39.86
C ILE A 13 -32.55 -0.75 39.47
N VAL A 14 -32.75 -1.99 39.91
CA VAL A 14 -31.88 -3.12 39.54
C VAL A 14 -31.88 -3.35 38.02
N LEU A 15 -33.05 -3.31 37.38
CA LEU A 15 -33.15 -3.41 35.92
C LEU A 15 -32.44 -2.25 35.20
N PHE A 16 -32.57 -1.02 35.70
CA PHE A 16 -31.87 0.14 35.15
C PHE A 16 -30.35 0.02 35.29
N VAL A 17 -29.86 -0.42 36.46
CA VAL A 17 -28.43 -0.66 36.70
C VAL A 17 -27.92 -1.76 35.76
N ALA A 18 -28.67 -2.85 35.59
CA ALA A 18 -28.29 -3.93 34.67
C ALA A 18 -28.22 -3.42 33.21
N LEU A 19 -29.19 -2.63 32.75
CA LEU A 19 -29.16 -2.00 31.42
C LEU A 19 -27.98 -1.03 31.27
N PHE A 20 -27.69 -0.23 32.30
CA PHE A 20 -26.57 0.70 32.30
C PHE A 20 -25.22 -0.02 32.19
N LEU A 21 -25.03 -1.08 32.98
CA LEU A 21 -23.83 -1.92 32.92
C LEU A 21 -23.68 -2.57 31.54
N GLN A 22 -24.76 -3.09 30.97
CA GLN A 22 -24.75 -3.68 29.63
C GLN A 22 -24.41 -2.64 28.55
N LEU A 23 -24.97 -1.44 28.64
CA LEU A 23 -24.68 -0.35 27.70
C LEU A 23 -23.21 0.06 27.80
N ASN A 24 -22.67 0.18 29.01
CA ASN A 24 -21.27 0.54 29.23
C ASN A 24 -20.32 -0.54 28.70
N TYR A 25 -20.65 -1.82 28.93
CA TYR A 25 -19.92 -2.95 28.36
C TYR A 25 -19.83 -2.84 26.82
N LEU A 26 -20.96 -2.60 26.15
CA LEU A 26 -21.01 -2.43 24.69
C LEU A 26 -20.23 -1.20 24.20
N GLN A 27 -20.31 -0.07 24.92
CA GLN A 27 -19.69 1.20 24.52
C GLN A 27 -18.19 1.31 24.84
N VAL A 28 -17.68 0.57 25.84
CA VAL A 28 -16.29 0.70 26.31
C VAL A 28 -15.48 -0.55 26.00
N VAL A 29 -16.00 -1.73 26.38
CA VAL A 29 -15.27 -3.00 26.24
C VAL A 29 -15.41 -3.51 24.81
N ASP A 30 -16.65 -3.61 24.33
CA ASP A 30 -16.97 -4.25 23.05
C ASP A 30 -16.94 -3.28 21.84
N ALA A 31 -16.76 -1.98 22.09
CA ALA A 31 -16.83 -0.96 21.05
C ALA A 31 -15.82 -1.18 19.92
N LYS A 32 -14.59 -1.61 20.24
CA LYS A 32 -13.59 -1.94 19.21
C LYS A 32 -14.06 -3.10 18.35
N ARG A 33 -14.62 -4.15 18.93
CA ARG A 33 -15.12 -5.32 18.18
C ARG A 33 -16.26 -4.93 17.24
N LEU A 34 -17.22 -4.15 17.72
CA LEU A 34 -18.37 -3.68 16.94
C LEU A 34 -17.99 -2.68 15.84
N GLN A 35 -16.95 -1.86 16.07
CA GLN A 35 -16.43 -0.93 15.05
C GLN A 35 -15.72 -1.66 13.90
N HIS A 36 -15.04 -2.77 14.19
CA HIS A 36 -14.31 -3.57 13.18
C HIS A 36 -15.15 -4.75 12.64
N ASP A 37 -16.43 -4.86 12.99
CA ASP A 37 -17.34 -5.85 12.42
C ASP A 37 -17.50 -5.57 10.91
N PRO A 38 -17.26 -6.54 10.01
CA PRO A 38 -17.41 -6.37 8.56
C PRO A 38 -18.80 -5.90 8.12
N ARG A 39 -19.84 -6.12 8.93
CA ARG A 39 -21.22 -5.67 8.68
C ARG A 39 -21.44 -4.20 9.01
N ASN A 40 -20.51 -3.55 9.71
CA ASN A 40 -20.63 -2.15 10.11
C ASN A 40 -20.16 -1.21 8.99
N THR A 41 -21.08 -0.94 8.07
CA THR A 41 -20.83 -0.04 6.93
C THR A 41 -20.72 1.43 7.32
N ARG A 42 -21.23 1.85 8.48
CA ARG A 42 -21.22 3.27 8.90
C ARG A 42 -19.80 3.78 9.09
N THR A 43 -18.96 3.02 9.78
CA THR A 43 -17.55 3.38 10.01
C THR A 43 -16.81 3.44 8.68
N ALA A 44 -17.07 2.49 7.78
CA ALA A 44 -16.46 2.46 6.45
C ALA A 44 -16.92 3.66 5.59
N VAL A 45 -18.22 3.93 5.48
CA VAL A 45 -18.75 5.08 4.73
C VAL A 45 -18.18 6.39 5.26
N HIS A 46 -18.14 6.56 6.59
CA HIS A 46 -17.59 7.75 7.20
C HIS A 46 -16.08 7.89 7.01
N ASP A 47 -15.32 6.79 7.06
CA ASP A 47 -13.88 6.82 6.79
C ASP A 47 -13.56 7.16 5.33
N PHE A 48 -14.38 6.66 4.39
CA PHE A 48 -14.22 6.90 2.95
C PHE A 48 -14.82 8.24 2.49
N SER A 49 -15.77 8.82 3.25
CA SER A 49 -16.34 10.15 3.00
C SER A 49 -15.52 11.29 3.60
N ARG A 50 -14.35 11.01 4.19
CA ARG A 50 -13.46 12.04 4.74
C ARG A 50 -12.39 12.42 3.71
N PRO A 51 -11.92 13.69 3.72
CA PRO A 51 -10.80 14.06 2.89
C PRO A 51 -9.60 13.22 3.31
N ARG A 52 -8.77 12.86 2.33
CA ARG A 52 -7.56 12.08 2.52
C ARG A 52 -6.36 12.87 2.02
N GLY A 53 -5.25 12.78 2.71
CA GLY A 53 -4.01 13.47 2.36
C GLY A 53 -3.54 13.16 0.95
N GLU A 54 -2.80 14.09 0.37
CA GLU A 54 -2.24 13.93 -0.97
C GLU A 54 -1.01 13.03 -0.95
N ILE A 55 -0.81 12.28 -2.02
CA ILE A 55 0.48 11.64 -2.31
C ILE A 55 1.17 12.51 -3.34
N ILE A 56 2.40 12.91 -3.06
CA ILE A 56 3.15 13.90 -3.84
C ILE A 56 4.50 13.27 -4.22
N SER A 57 4.95 13.45 -5.46
CA SER A 57 6.30 13.07 -5.90
C SER A 57 7.37 14.00 -5.34
N ALA A 58 8.64 13.64 -5.53
CA ALA A 58 9.77 14.45 -5.07
C ALA A 58 9.84 15.84 -5.73
N ASP A 59 9.29 15.97 -6.94
CA ASP A 59 9.23 17.23 -7.70
C ASP A 59 7.97 18.07 -7.40
N GLY A 60 7.15 17.66 -6.43
CA GLY A 60 5.94 18.39 -6.02
C GLY A 60 4.68 18.07 -6.83
N THR A 61 4.76 17.15 -7.81
CA THR A 61 3.57 16.72 -8.57
C THR A 61 2.64 15.89 -7.70
N VAL A 62 1.34 16.22 -7.72
CA VAL A 62 0.32 15.44 -7.01
C VAL A 62 0.06 14.13 -7.77
N LEU A 63 0.21 13.00 -7.09
CA LEU A 63 0.02 11.66 -7.63
C LEU A 63 -1.33 11.04 -7.22
N ALA A 64 -1.88 11.46 -6.08
CA ALA A 64 -3.20 11.06 -5.62
C ALA A 64 -3.81 12.16 -4.75
N LYS A 65 -5.10 12.45 -4.95
CA LYS A 65 -5.85 13.46 -4.19
C LYS A 65 -7.30 13.04 -3.98
N SER A 66 -7.97 13.66 -3.01
CA SER A 66 -9.41 13.51 -2.80
C SER A 66 -10.17 14.64 -3.48
N VAL A 67 -11.20 14.30 -4.25
CA VAL A 67 -12.06 15.25 -4.98
C VAL A 67 -13.48 15.15 -4.44
N PRO A 68 -14.18 16.26 -4.16
CA PRO A 68 -15.55 16.23 -3.68
C PRO A 68 -16.51 15.65 -4.73
N THR A 69 -17.50 14.90 -4.27
CA THR A 69 -18.58 14.32 -5.08
C THR A 69 -19.94 14.60 -4.44
N SER A 70 -21.01 14.41 -5.22
CA SER A 70 -22.39 14.66 -4.80
C SER A 70 -23.13 13.41 -4.30
N ASP A 71 -22.47 12.26 -4.26
CA ASP A 71 -23.06 10.98 -3.84
C ASP A 71 -22.83 10.69 -2.35
N SER A 72 -23.29 9.51 -1.90
CA SER A 72 -23.21 9.11 -0.48
C SER A 72 -21.79 9.09 0.10
N LEU A 73 -20.78 8.94 -0.76
CA LEU A 73 -19.37 9.02 -0.43
C LEU A 73 -18.90 10.42 -0.84
N GLN A 74 -18.87 11.38 0.08
CA GLN A 74 -18.64 12.81 -0.23
C GLN A 74 -17.32 13.13 -0.95
N HIS A 75 -16.37 12.18 -0.98
CA HIS A 75 -15.08 12.35 -1.61
C HIS A 75 -14.66 11.10 -2.39
N LEU A 76 -14.19 11.30 -3.62
CA LEU A 76 -13.59 10.28 -4.48
C LEU A 76 -12.07 10.39 -4.45
N ARG A 77 -11.38 9.25 -4.35
CA ARG A 77 -9.92 9.20 -4.55
C ARG A 77 -9.60 9.24 -6.05
N MET A 78 -8.87 10.26 -6.46
CA MET A 78 -8.47 10.50 -7.85
C MET A 78 -6.94 10.41 -8.00
N TYR A 79 -6.50 9.71 -9.03
CA TYR A 79 -5.12 9.64 -9.49
C TYR A 79 -5.03 10.39 -10.83
N PRO A 80 -4.25 11.47 -10.96
CA PRO A 80 -4.21 12.27 -12.18
C PRO A 80 -3.86 11.41 -13.41
N PRO A 81 -4.62 11.46 -14.52
CA PRO A 81 -4.44 10.55 -15.65
C PRO A 81 -3.02 10.54 -16.24
N ALA A 82 -2.31 11.67 -16.20
CA ALA A 82 -0.94 11.80 -16.67
C ALA A 82 0.07 10.94 -15.89
N THR A 83 -0.21 10.64 -14.62
CA THR A 83 0.69 9.90 -13.72
C THR A 83 0.07 8.61 -13.18
N ALA A 84 -1.23 8.40 -13.36
CA ALA A 84 -2.00 7.30 -12.77
C ALA A 84 -1.38 5.94 -13.08
N ALA A 85 -1.18 5.62 -14.36
CA ALA A 85 -0.55 4.36 -14.76
C ALA A 85 0.95 4.32 -14.45
N LEU A 86 1.62 5.47 -14.47
CA LEU A 86 3.06 5.60 -14.22
C LEU A 86 3.45 5.28 -12.77
N PHE A 87 2.54 5.54 -11.82
CA PHE A 87 2.74 5.36 -10.40
C PHE A 87 1.83 4.30 -9.76
N ALA A 88 0.99 3.61 -10.53
CA ALA A 88 -0.03 2.68 -10.00
C ALA A 88 0.52 1.63 -9.02
N HIS A 89 1.68 1.03 -9.32
CA HIS A 89 2.33 0.07 -8.42
C HIS A 89 2.96 0.70 -7.18
N VAL A 90 3.24 2.01 -7.21
CA VAL A 90 3.79 2.77 -6.09
C VAL A 90 2.66 3.29 -5.20
N THR A 91 1.77 4.11 -5.77
CA THR A 91 0.62 4.66 -5.04
C THR A 91 -0.30 3.55 -4.55
N GLY A 92 -0.50 2.53 -5.38
CA GLY A 92 -1.57 1.54 -5.21
C GLY A 92 -2.92 2.15 -5.59
N PHE A 93 -3.96 1.69 -4.92
CA PHE A 93 -5.33 2.20 -5.07
C PHE A 93 -5.99 2.34 -3.69
N PHE A 94 -7.09 3.08 -3.64
CA PHE A 94 -7.92 3.26 -2.45
C PHE A 94 -9.37 2.95 -2.85
N SER A 95 -9.83 1.75 -2.50
CA SER A 95 -11.12 1.20 -2.93
C SER A 95 -12.00 0.92 -1.74
N PHE A 96 -13.25 1.36 -1.79
CA PHE A 96 -14.25 0.99 -0.78
C PHE A 96 -14.47 -0.53 -0.75
N THR A 97 -14.55 -1.15 -1.93
CA THR A 97 -14.82 -2.59 -2.08
C THR A 97 -13.61 -3.46 -1.75
N TYR A 98 -12.42 -3.02 -2.13
CA TYR A 98 -11.23 -3.86 -2.13
C TYR A 98 -10.11 -3.40 -1.18
N GLY A 99 -10.37 -2.37 -0.37
CA GLY A 99 -9.40 -1.81 0.55
C GLY A 99 -8.31 -1.01 -0.14
N THR A 100 -7.12 -1.02 0.45
CA THR A 100 -6.00 -0.14 0.05
C THR A 100 -4.79 -0.96 -0.35
N GLU A 101 -3.92 -0.38 -1.18
CA GLU A 101 -2.69 -1.03 -1.62
C GLU A 101 -1.51 -0.06 -1.70
N GLY A 102 -0.25 -0.54 -1.71
CA GLY A 102 0.91 0.31 -1.95
C GLY A 102 1.13 1.39 -0.87
N VAL A 103 1.48 2.61 -1.30
CA VAL A 103 1.61 3.78 -0.40
C VAL A 103 0.28 4.08 0.29
N GLU A 104 -0.86 3.92 -0.38
CA GLU A 104 -2.18 4.13 0.22
C GLU A 104 -2.40 3.22 1.43
N ARG A 105 -1.95 1.96 1.36
CA ARG A 105 -2.05 1.01 2.49
C ARG A 105 -1.03 1.31 3.57
N THR A 106 0.21 1.57 3.18
CA THR A 106 1.34 1.73 4.11
C THR A 106 1.16 2.97 4.98
N TYR A 107 0.75 4.10 4.38
CA TYR A 107 0.54 5.38 5.07
C TYR A 107 -0.94 5.67 5.34
N ASN A 108 -1.76 4.63 5.44
CA ASN A 108 -3.21 4.80 5.59
C ASN A 108 -3.59 5.63 6.81
N ALA A 109 -2.89 5.45 7.93
CA ALA A 109 -3.15 6.19 9.16
C ALA A 109 -2.83 7.70 9.01
N ASP A 110 -1.74 8.05 8.34
CA ASP A 110 -1.32 9.44 8.12
C ASP A 110 -2.24 10.13 7.10
N LEU A 111 -2.48 9.46 5.98
CA LEU A 111 -3.38 9.93 4.93
C LEU A 111 -4.81 10.13 5.44
N ALA A 112 -5.30 9.28 6.35
CA ALA A 112 -6.61 9.42 7.00
C ALA A 112 -6.60 10.34 8.24
N GLY A 113 -5.45 10.90 8.63
CA GLY A 113 -5.30 11.77 9.79
C GLY A 113 -5.56 11.07 11.14
N LYS A 114 -5.35 9.75 11.23
CA LYS A 114 -5.60 8.91 12.42
C LYS A 114 -4.38 8.77 13.36
N THR A 115 -3.23 9.37 13.03
CA THR A 115 -1.98 9.26 13.80
C THR A 115 -2.04 10.01 15.15
N ALA A 116 -1.43 9.46 16.21
CA ALA A 116 -1.54 9.96 17.59
C ALA A 116 -1.10 11.43 17.78
N LYS A 117 -0.09 11.89 17.03
CA LYS A 117 0.32 13.31 16.99
C LYS A 117 -0.80 14.24 16.51
N LEU A 118 -1.69 13.75 15.65
CA LEU A 118 -2.87 14.49 15.18
C LEU A 118 -4.06 14.32 16.13
N LYS A 119 -4.10 13.24 16.93
CA LYS A 119 -5.15 13.02 17.95
C LYS A 119 -5.02 13.96 19.17
N LEU A 120 -3.80 14.30 19.61
CA LEU A 120 -3.63 15.31 20.68
C LEU A 120 -4.10 16.69 20.23
N ASN A 121 -3.81 17.07 18.97
CA ASN A 121 -4.30 18.33 18.39
C ASN A 121 -5.81 18.33 18.16
N ARG A 122 -6.46 17.16 18.00
CA ARG A 122 -7.92 17.04 17.89
C ARG A 122 -8.67 17.48 19.15
N LEU A 123 -8.10 17.32 20.34
CA LEU A 123 -8.77 17.76 21.58
C LEU A 123 -8.96 19.28 21.64
N VAL A 124 -8.06 20.04 20.97
CA VAL A 124 -8.18 21.50 20.80
C VAL A 124 -9.01 21.86 19.55
N ASP A 125 -8.93 21.05 18.48
CA ASP A 125 -9.70 21.25 17.24
C ASP A 125 -11.19 20.81 17.34
N ILE A 126 -11.68 20.23 18.45
CA ILE A 126 -13.13 20.04 18.66
C ILE A 126 -13.89 21.39 18.59
N LEU A 127 -13.21 22.51 18.84
CA LEU A 127 -13.75 23.87 18.70
C LEU A 127 -13.56 24.48 17.29
N ARG A 128 -12.80 23.82 16.39
CA ARG A 128 -12.51 24.29 15.04
C ARG A 128 -12.44 23.09 14.09
N ASP A 129 -13.55 22.86 13.39
CA ASP A 129 -13.84 21.77 12.45
C ASP A 129 -12.80 21.60 11.30
N ARG A 130 -11.57 21.20 11.63
CA ARG A 130 -10.47 20.97 10.68
C ARG A 130 -9.95 19.55 10.83
N THR A 131 -10.46 18.65 10.01
CA THR A 131 -9.86 17.33 9.76
C THR A 131 -8.45 17.52 9.18
N ARG A 132 -7.41 17.48 10.02
CA ARG A 132 -6.02 17.51 9.55
C ARG A 132 -5.63 16.14 9.00
N THR A 133 -5.58 16.01 7.68
CA THR A 133 -4.90 14.91 6.98
C THR A 133 -3.41 15.24 6.85
N ALA A 134 -2.57 14.21 6.72
CA ALA A 134 -1.16 14.39 6.40
C ALA A 134 -0.90 13.98 4.96
N ASN A 135 -0.08 14.77 4.25
CA ASN A 135 0.40 14.44 2.92
C ASN A 135 1.63 13.52 3.00
N VAL A 136 1.80 12.68 1.99
CA VAL A 136 2.97 11.80 1.86
C VAL A 136 3.79 12.25 0.66
N THR A 137 5.00 12.72 0.91
CA THR A 137 5.96 13.06 -0.15
C THR A 137 6.89 11.88 -0.41
N LEU A 138 6.89 11.40 -1.65
CA LEU A 138 7.75 10.31 -2.11
C LEU A 138 9.12 10.82 -2.53
N SER A 139 10.12 9.94 -2.51
CA SER A 139 11.45 10.21 -3.08
C SER A 139 11.51 10.08 -4.61
N LEU A 140 10.41 9.71 -5.25
CA LEU A 140 10.35 9.45 -6.69
C LEU A 140 9.98 10.74 -7.44
N PRO A 141 10.89 11.38 -8.19
CA PRO A 141 10.54 12.41 -9.15
C PRO A 141 9.84 11.81 -10.38
N VAL A 142 8.87 12.54 -10.95
CA VAL A 142 8.11 12.09 -12.13
C VAL A 142 9.02 11.94 -13.34
N SER A 143 10.02 12.81 -13.49
CA SER A 143 10.99 12.76 -14.59
C SER A 143 11.74 11.43 -14.65
N VAL A 144 12.31 10.97 -13.52
CA VAL A 144 13.08 9.72 -13.47
C VAL A 144 12.17 8.50 -13.62
N GLN A 145 10.98 8.53 -13.00
CA GLN A 145 9.99 7.46 -13.17
C GLN A 145 9.56 7.32 -14.65
N LYS A 146 9.34 8.45 -15.34
CA LYS A 146 9.01 8.46 -16.77
C LYS A 146 10.18 7.95 -17.63
N THR A 147 11.41 8.39 -17.36
CA THR A 147 12.59 7.86 -18.05
C THR A 147 12.72 6.35 -17.88
N ALA A 148 12.48 5.83 -16.67
CA ALA A 148 12.47 4.38 -16.42
C ALA A 148 11.38 3.65 -17.23
N ALA A 149 10.20 4.25 -17.36
CA ALA A 149 9.11 3.71 -18.17
C ALA A 149 9.43 3.71 -19.67
N ASP A 150 9.91 4.84 -20.19
CA ASP A 150 10.28 5.01 -21.60
C ASP A 150 11.46 4.07 -21.97
N ALA A 151 12.45 3.97 -21.09
CA ALA A 151 13.59 3.07 -21.27
C ALA A 151 13.17 1.60 -21.29
N LEU A 152 12.23 1.17 -20.44
CA LEU A 152 11.74 -0.21 -20.47
C LEU A 152 10.86 -0.47 -21.72
N GLY A 153 10.06 0.51 -22.11
CA GLY A 153 9.12 0.42 -23.23
C GLY A 153 8.08 -0.68 -23.01
N LYS A 154 7.79 -1.47 -24.04
CA LYS A 154 6.77 -2.56 -23.99
C LYS A 154 7.32 -3.89 -23.48
N ARG A 155 8.52 -3.91 -22.91
CA ARG A 155 9.15 -5.14 -22.41
C ARG A 155 8.60 -5.48 -21.02
N LYS A 156 8.05 -6.68 -20.87
CA LYS A 156 7.57 -7.20 -19.58
C LYS A 156 8.74 -7.27 -18.60
N GLY A 157 8.70 -6.49 -17.53
CA GLY A 157 9.83 -6.34 -16.62
C GLY A 157 9.65 -5.21 -15.61
N ALA A 158 10.75 -4.81 -14.99
CA ALA A 158 10.80 -3.71 -14.04
C ALA A 158 12.11 -2.95 -14.15
N VAL A 159 12.09 -1.69 -13.69
CA VAL A 159 13.27 -0.83 -13.56
C VAL A 159 13.25 -0.22 -12.16
N VAL A 160 14.38 -0.30 -11.48
CA VAL A 160 14.58 0.31 -10.16
C VAL A 160 15.81 1.21 -10.22
N ALA A 161 15.67 2.44 -9.75
CA ALA A 161 16.78 3.38 -9.59
C ALA A 161 16.84 3.86 -8.14
N LEU A 162 18.03 3.85 -7.55
CA LEU A 162 18.28 4.21 -6.16
C LEU A 162 19.38 5.27 -6.08
N ASP A 163 19.31 6.19 -5.12
CA ASP A 163 20.50 6.93 -4.68
C ASP A 163 21.26 6.05 -3.66
N PRO A 164 22.45 5.53 -4.00
CA PRO A 164 23.18 4.62 -3.12
C PRO A 164 23.69 5.28 -1.84
N ARG A 165 23.76 6.62 -1.77
CA ARG A 165 24.25 7.37 -0.60
C ARG A 165 23.18 7.54 0.46
N THR A 166 21.93 7.66 0.04
CA THR A 166 20.79 7.94 0.94
C THR A 166 19.82 6.77 1.05
N GLY A 167 19.87 5.81 0.13
CA GLY A 167 18.90 4.73 0.01
C GLY A 167 17.56 5.17 -0.62
N ALA A 168 17.45 6.43 -1.07
CA ALA A 168 16.23 6.95 -1.67
C ALA A 168 15.90 6.22 -2.98
N VAL A 169 14.63 5.82 -3.14
CA VAL A 169 14.14 5.23 -4.40
C VAL A 169 13.78 6.36 -5.35
N LEU A 170 14.49 6.45 -6.48
CA LEU A 170 14.31 7.48 -7.49
C LEU A 170 13.36 7.04 -8.61
N ALA A 171 13.32 5.74 -8.90
CA ALA A 171 12.30 5.12 -9.75
C ALA A 171 11.98 3.70 -9.30
N LEU A 172 10.71 3.33 -9.42
CA LEU A 172 10.18 2.00 -9.12
C LEU A 172 9.09 1.67 -10.15
N TRP A 173 9.52 1.26 -11.34
CA TRP A 173 8.64 1.01 -12.48
C TRP A 173 8.45 -0.48 -12.73
N SER A 174 7.24 -0.89 -13.14
CA SER A 174 6.94 -2.24 -13.59
C SER A 174 5.98 -2.20 -14.79
N PHE A 175 6.26 -3.04 -15.80
CA PHE A 175 5.44 -3.18 -16.98
C PHE A 175 4.97 -4.63 -17.16
N PRO A 176 3.70 -4.87 -17.54
CA PRO A 176 2.60 -3.90 -17.71
C PRO A 176 2.11 -3.27 -16.41
N SER A 177 1.54 -2.07 -16.49
CA SER A 177 0.88 -1.35 -15.40
C SER A 177 -0.63 -1.22 -15.65
N TYR A 178 -1.36 -0.53 -14.77
CA TYR A 178 -2.81 -0.34 -14.84
C TYR A 178 -3.22 1.07 -14.38
N ASP A 179 -4.44 1.51 -14.68
CA ASP A 179 -5.01 2.73 -14.08
C ASP A 179 -5.71 2.39 -12.74
N PRO A 180 -5.32 3.01 -11.62
CA PRO A 180 -5.97 2.81 -10.32
C PRO A 180 -7.35 3.48 -10.18
N ASN A 181 -7.74 4.42 -11.06
CA ASN A 181 -9.01 5.16 -10.94
C ASN A 181 -10.25 4.24 -11.00
N PRO A 182 -10.38 3.28 -11.95
CA PRO A 182 -11.50 2.36 -11.99
C PRO A 182 -11.66 1.49 -10.73
N LEU A 183 -10.56 1.24 -10.01
CA LEU A 183 -10.61 0.49 -8.74
C LEU A 183 -11.07 1.35 -7.56
N SER A 184 -10.99 2.67 -7.69
CA SER A 184 -11.29 3.64 -6.64
C SER A 184 -12.66 4.32 -6.83
N ALA A 185 -13.42 3.93 -7.86
CA ALA A 185 -14.74 4.46 -8.14
C ALA A 185 -15.77 4.08 -7.06
N HIS A 186 -16.85 4.86 -6.96
CA HIS A 186 -17.93 4.62 -5.99
C HIS A 186 -18.95 3.57 -6.47
N ASP A 187 -19.05 3.34 -7.79
CA ASP A 187 -19.86 2.26 -8.34
C ASP A 187 -19.19 0.90 -8.12
N GLN A 188 -19.72 0.13 -7.18
CA GLN A 188 -19.21 -1.19 -6.81
C GLN A 188 -19.22 -2.17 -7.98
N LYS A 189 -20.21 -2.12 -8.89
CA LYS A 189 -20.26 -3.01 -10.05
C LYS A 189 -19.15 -2.66 -11.03
N ALA A 190 -18.93 -1.38 -11.30
CA ALA A 190 -17.82 -0.92 -12.14
C ALA A 190 -16.46 -1.33 -11.55
N VAL A 191 -16.27 -1.17 -10.23
CA VAL A 191 -15.05 -1.57 -9.53
C VAL A 191 -14.82 -3.09 -9.61
N GLN A 192 -15.87 -3.90 -9.43
CA GLN A 192 -15.79 -5.35 -9.55
C GLN A 192 -15.42 -5.81 -10.97
N ASN A 193 -16.02 -5.18 -11.98
CA ASN A 193 -15.72 -5.46 -13.38
C ASN A 193 -14.27 -5.08 -13.72
N ALA A 194 -13.83 -3.88 -13.33
CA ALA A 194 -12.47 -3.40 -13.56
C ALA A 194 -11.41 -4.32 -12.94
N ARG A 195 -11.63 -4.74 -11.68
CA ARG A 195 -10.70 -5.66 -11.03
C ARG A 195 -10.69 -7.04 -11.69
N SER A 196 -11.86 -7.57 -12.05
CA SER A 196 -11.96 -8.88 -12.71
C SER A 196 -11.17 -8.89 -14.02
N LEU A 197 -11.30 -7.86 -14.85
CA LEU A 197 -10.54 -7.71 -16.10
C LEU A 197 -9.03 -7.70 -15.85
N LEU A 198 -8.56 -6.97 -14.83
CA LEU A 198 -7.14 -6.89 -14.49
C LEU A 198 -6.57 -8.20 -13.91
N LEU A 199 -7.41 -9.04 -13.28
CA LEU A 199 -7.00 -10.32 -12.71
C LEU A 199 -6.90 -11.43 -13.75
N VAL A 200 -7.81 -11.45 -14.74
CA VAL A 200 -7.81 -12.46 -15.82
C VAL A 200 -6.80 -12.13 -16.94
N ASP A 201 -6.25 -10.91 -16.95
CA ASP A 201 -5.26 -10.51 -17.95
C ASP A 201 -3.97 -11.34 -17.83
N PRO A 202 -3.58 -12.09 -18.89
CA PRO A 202 -2.36 -12.92 -18.88
C PRO A 202 -1.07 -12.12 -18.73
N ALA A 203 -1.09 -10.82 -19.03
CA ALA A 203 0.04 -9.92 -18.87
C ALA A 203 0.31 -9.57 -17.39
N LYS A 204 -0.68 -9.82 -16.51
CA LYS A 204 -0.65 -9.60 -15.06
C LYS A 204 -0.30 -8.14 -14.68
N PRO A 205 -1.10 -7.15 -15.10
CA PRO A 205 -0.81 -5.73 -14.87
C PRO A 205 -0.85 -5.34 -13.38
N LEU A 206 -1.57 -6.07 -12.53
CA LEU A 206 -1.61 -5.84 -11.09
C LEU A 206 -0.34 -6.29 -10.35
N LEU A 207 0.57 -7.03 -11.00
CA LEU A 207 1.77 -7.58 -10.37
C LEU A 207 2.92 -6.56 -10.43
N PRO A 208 3.33 -5.96 -9.30
CA PRO A 208 4.52 -5.11 -9.25
C PRO A 208 5.77 -5.99 -9.31
N ARG A 209 6.34 -6.08 -10.50
CA ARG A 209 7.49 -6.94 -10.81
C ARG A 209 8.76 -6.53 -10.07
N ALA A 210 8.90 -5.25 -9.74
CA ALA A 210 10.06 -4.72 -9.06
C ALA A 210 10.27 -5.29 -7.64
N TYR A 211 9.21 -5.65 -6.92
CA TYR A 211 9.31 -6.03 -5.50
C TYR A 211 8.40 -7.17 -5.04
N ARG A 212 7.53 -7.73 -5.90
CA ARG A 212 6.68 -8.88 -5.56
C ARG A 212 6.93 -10.12 -6.40
N GLU A 213 7.93 -10.10 -7.27
CA GLU A 213 8.32 -11.27 -8.05
C GLU A 213 9.79 -11.58 -7.82
N ARG A 214 10.16 -12.86 -7.95
CA ARG A 214 11.56 -13.31 -7.84
C ARG A 214 12.03 -13.77 -9.21
N TYR A 215 13.18 -13.26 -9.62
CA TYR A 215 13.82 -13.59 -10.88
C TYR A 215 15.18 -14.22 -10.63
N PHE A 216 15.59 -15.14 -11.50
CA PHE A 216 16.96 -15.66 -11.47
C PHE A 216 17.92 -14.53 -11.85
N PRO A 217 18.88 -14.14 -10.98
CA PRO A 217 19.74 -12.99 -11.20
C PRO A 217 20.79 -13.22 -12.31
N GLY A 218 21.06 -14.49 -12.65
CA GLY A 218 22.06 -14.85 -13.65
C GLY A 218 23.43 -14.22 -13.36
N SER A 219 24.08 -13.69 -14.39
CA SER A 219 25.42 -13.07 -14.26
C SER A 219 25.48 -11.88 -13.30
N THR A 220 24.36 -11.23 -12.95
CA THR A 220 24.39 -10.14 -11.96
C THR A 220 24.77 -10.63 -10.56
N PHE A 221 24.51 -11.91 -10.23
CA PHE A 221 24.88 -12.50 -8.95
C PHE A 221 26.38 -12.76 -8.81
N LYS A 222 27.13 -12.78 -9.92
CA LYS A 222 28.59 -12.94 -9.90
C LYS A 222 29.28 -11.84 -9.09
N VAL A 223 28.68 -10.66 -8.96
CA VAL A 223 29.17 -9.58 -8.08
C VAL A 223 29.21 -10.06 -6.62
N VAL A 224 28.15 -10.72 -6.15
CA VAL A 224 28.08 -11.26 -4.78
C VAL A 224 29.11 -12.38 -4.59
N THR A 225 29.17 -13.32 -5.54
CA THR A 225 30.16 -14.42 -5.49
C THR A 225 31.60 -13.89 -5.49
N SER A 226 31.89 -12.87 -6.29
CA SER A 226 33.22 -12.27 -6.37
C SER A 226 33.56 -11.51 -5.07
N ALA A 227 32.61 -10.77 -4.50
CA ALA A 227 32.82 -10.09 -3.21
C ALA A 227 33.12 -11.10 -2.09
N ALA A 228 32.40 -12.22 -2.04
CA ALA A 228 32.68 -13.30 -1.09
C ALA A 228 34.06 -13.93 -1.32
N ALA A 229 34.45 -14.16 -2.57
CA ALA A 229 35.78 -14.66 -2.91
C ALA A 229 36.89 -13.71 -2.42
N LEU A 230 36.75 -12.40 -2.68
CA LEU A 230 37.68 -11.37 -2.22
C LEU A 230 37.80 -11.34 -0.70
N GLN A 231 36.68 -11.44 0.02
CA GLN A 231 36.67 -11.52 1.49
C GLN A 231 37.36 -12.77 2.05
N ASN A 232 37.47 -13.84 1.25
CA ASN A 232 38.14 -15.08 1.62
C ASN A 232 39.58 -15.17 1.07
N GLY A 233 40.17 -14.04 0.66
CA GLY A 233 41.58 -13.96 0.27
C GLY A 233 41.88 -14.33 -1.19
N ILE A 234 40.86 -14.62 -2.01
CA ILE A 234 41.04 -14.68 -3.47
C ILE A 234 41.26 -13.26 -3.97
N THR A 235 42.17 -13.08 -4.91
CA THR A 235 42.45 -11.79 -5.55
C THR A 235 42.22 -11.89 -7.06
N PRO A 236 42.11 -10.77 -7.79
CA PRO A 236 41.99 -10.81 -9.25
C PRO A 236 43.11 -11.60 -9.95
N ASP A 237 44.30 -11.62 -9.34
CA ASP A 237 45.50 -12.22 -9.93
C ASP A 237 45.84 -13.61 -9.35
N SER A 238 45.17 -14.03 -8.26
CA SER A 238 45.48 -15.28 -7.57
C SER A 238 44.27 -15.86 -6.81
N PRO A 239 43.97 -17.16 -6.98
CA PRO A 239 44.64 -18.12 -7.86
C PRO A 239 44.26 -17.91 -9.34
N SER A 240 45.15 -18.28 -10.25
CA SER A 240 44.85 -18.28 -11.69
C SER A 240 43.99 -19.48 -12.05
N TYR A 241 42.87 -19.23 -12.74
CA TYR A 241 41.95 -20.27 -13.20
C TYR A 241 42.08 -20.45 -14.72
N PRO A 242 42.08 -21.69 -15.24
CA PRO A 242 42.10 -21.93 -16.67
C PRO A 242 40.80 -21.45 -17.32
N THR A 243 40.89 -20.92 -18.54
CA THR A 243 39.71 -20.58 -19.34
C THR A 243 39.04 -21.86 -19.82
N LEU A 244 37.92 -22.22 -19.20
CA LEU A 244 37.14 -23.42 -19.54
C LEU A 244 35.92 -23.05 -20.40
N ARG A 245 35.63 -23.88 -21.41
CA ARG A 245 34.39 -23.80 -22.21
C ARG A 245 33.25 -24.59 -21.58
N GLU A 246 33.60 -25.59 -20.79
CA GLU A 246 32.68 -26.45 -20.06
C GLU A 246 33.29 -26.88 -18.73
N LEU A 247 32.44 -27.16 -17.74
CA LEU A 247 32.84 -27.60 -16.42
C LEU A 247 31.99 -28.81 -16.01
N LYS A 248 32.61 -29.98 -15.86
CA LYS A 248 31.95 -31.14 -15.25
C LYS A 248 31.70 -30.82 -13.77
N LEU A 249 30.44 -30.79 -13.37
CA LEU A 249 30.07 -30.40 -12.02
C LEU A 249 30.47 -31.54 -11.04
N PRO A 250 31.22 -31.22 -9.96
CA PRO A 250 31.61 -32.21 -8.96
C PRO A 250 30.40 -32.98 -8.44
N GLN A 251 30.59 -34.27 -8.16
CA GLN A 251 29.55 -35.16 -7.61
C GLN A 251 28.29 -35.30 -8.49
N THR A 252 28.38 -34.97 -9.79
CA THR A 252 27.28 -35.18 -10.73
C THR A 252 27.77 -35.77 -12.05
N THR A 253 26.83 -36.27 -12.86
CA THR A 253 27.07 -36.64 -14.26
C THR A 253 26.84 -35.47 -15.23
N ARG A 254 26.61 -34.25 -14.72
CA ARG A 254 26.27 -33.09 -15.54
C ARG A 254 27.48 -32.22 -15.85
N THR A 255 27.54 -31.76 -17.08
CA THR A 255 28.50 -30.77 -17.56
C THR A 255 27.78 -29.44 -17.74
N LEU A 256 28.35 -28.39 -17.16
CA LEU A 256 27.89 -27.02 -17.33
C LEU A 256 28.65 -26.39 -18.50
N HIS A 257 27.93 -25.84 -19.47
CA HIS A 257 28.51 -25.09 -20.58
C HIS A 257 28.32 -23.59 -20.35
N ASN A 258 29.15 -22.75 -20.97
CA ASN A 258 28.89 -21.31 -21.01
C ASN A 258 27.57 -21.03 -21.75
N PHE A 259 26.85 -19.99 -21.30
CA PHE A 259 25.59 -19.58 -21.91
C PHE A 259 25.88 -18.85 -23.23
N GLY A 260 25.57 -19.48 -24.36
CA GLY A 260 25.83 -18.98 -25.72
C GLY A 260 26.04 -20.10 -26.72
#